data_AF-A0A9P7Y8E3-F1
#
_entry.id   AF-A0A9P7Y8E3-F1
#
_cell.length_a   1.000
_cell.length_b   1.000
_cell.length_c   1.000
_cell.angle_alpha   90.00
_cell.angle_beta   90.00
_cell.angle_gamma   90.00
#
_symmetry.space_group_name_H-M   'P 1'
#
loop_
_entity.id
_entity.type
_entity.pdbx_description
1 polymer ?
#
loop_
_entity_poly.entity_id
_entity_poly.type
_entity_poly.pdbx_seq_one_letter_code
_entity_poly.pdbx_strand_id
1 'polypeptide(L)' 'LSIVAIHGLNGGSHSTWTQDGKLWLRDFLPSTFPSARIMTFGYNANLFTDCASGRINDFANNLIALLAAKRQD' A
#
# COMPACT_ATOMS: atom_id res chain seq x y z
N LEU A 1 -8.09 -11.06 -10.12
CA LEU A 1 -8.34 -10.13 -8.99
C LEU A 1 -7.02 -9.42 -8.66
N SER A 2 -7.04 -8.12 -8.36
CA SER A 2 -5.88 -7.41 -7.80
C SER A 2 -6.28 -6.80 -6.46
N ILE A 3 -5.47 -7.01 -5.43
CA ILE A 3 -5.65 -6.44 -4.09
C ILE A 3 -4.52 -5.43 -3.87
N VAL A 4 -4.88 -4.20 -3.52
CA VAL A 4 -3.91 -3.12 -3.27
C VAL A 4 -4.08 -2.63 -1.84
N ALA A 5 -3.09 -2.89 -1.00
CA ALA A 5 -3.09 -2.49 0.40
C ALA A 5 -2.41 -1.14 0.58
N ILE A 6 -3.10 -0.20 1.24
CA ILE A 6 -2.60 1.15 1.53
C ILE A 6 -2.43 1.25 3.04
N HIS A 7 -1.24 1.64 3.50
CA HIS A 7 -0.99 1.79 4.94
C HIS A 7 -1.64 3.05 5.53
N GLY A 8 -1.83 3.02 6.85
CA GLY A 8 -2.34 4.16 7.62
C GLY A 8 -1.26 5.18 8.03
N LEU A 9 -1.70 6.14 8.84
CA LEU A 9 -0.89 7.23 9.38
C LEU A 9 0.27 6.70 10.23
N ASN A 10 1.45 7.33 10.07
CA ASN A 10 2.72 6.88 10.66
C ASN A 10 3.10 5.41 10.35
N GLY A 11 2.45 4.81 9.34
CA GLY A 11 2.75 3.47 8.86
C GLY A 11 3.76 3.47 7.71
N GLY A 12 4.10 2.27 7.26
CA GLY A 12 4.87 2.05 6.04
C GLY A 12 4.28 0.90 5.25
N SER A 13 4.48 0.91 3.93
CA SER A 13 3.85 -0.06 3.02
C SER A 13 4.11 -1.52 3.35
N HIS A 14 5.23 -1.85 4.00
CA HIS A 14 5.53 -3.22 4.43
C HIS A 14 5.46 -3.37 5.95
N SER A 15 5.97 -2.40 6.71
CA SER A 15 6.01 -2.46 8.18
C SER A 15 4.63 -2.52 8.80
N THR A 16 3.64 -1.82 8.24
CA THR A 16 2.25 -1.86 8.73
C THR A 16 1.63 -3.26 8.68
N TRP A 17 2.06 -4.09 7.72
CA TRP A 17 1.53 -5.44 7.54
C TRP A 17 2.48 -6.52 8.04
N THR A 18 3.57 -6.14 8.72
CA THR A 18 4.57 -7.08 9.21
C THR A 18 4.50 -7.18 10.73
N GLN A 19 4.32 -8.40 11.23
CA GLN A 19 4.38 -8.70 12.66
C GLN A 19 5.20 -9.98 12.84
N ASP A 20 6.10 -9.99 13.82
CA ASP A 20 6.96 -11.14 14.16
C ASP A 20 7.67 -11.76 12.94
N GLY A 21 8.17 -10.90 12.04
CA GLY A 21 8.89 -11.29 10.82
C GLY A 21 8.00 -11.85 9.71
N LYS A 22 6.68 -11.90 9.90
CA LYS A 22 5.71 -12.35 8.90
C LYS A 22 5.02 -11.16 8.25
N LEU A 23 5.08 -11.11 6.92
CA LEU A 23 4.39 -10.11 6.12
C LEU A 23 3.01 -10.64 5.76
N TRP A 24 1.96 -10.11 6.38
CA TRP A 24 0.60 -10.65 6.26
C TRP A 24 0.12 -10.78 4.81
N LEU A 25 0.38 -9.76 4.00
CA LEU A 25 0.02 -9.70 2.58
C LEU A 25 0.68 -10.81 1.73
N ARG A 26 1.89 -11.24 2.07
CA ARG A 26 2.64 -12.26 1.32
C ARG A 26 2.44 -13.65 1.91
N ASP A 27 2.46 -13.74 3.24
CA ASP A 27 2.60 -15.02 3.93
C ASP A 27 1.25 -15.67 4.27
N PHE A 28 0.15 -14.89 4.32
CA PHE A 28 -1.17 -15.42 4.69
C PHE A 28 -2.27 -15.11 3.68
N LEU A 29 -2.33 -13.90 3.13
CA LEU A 29 -3.40 -13.49 2.21
C LEU A 29 -3.53 -14.37 0.95
N PRO A 30 -2.46 -14.91 0.33
CA PRO A 30 -2.58 -15.80 -0.82
C PRO A 30 -3.35 -17.10 -0.53
N SER A 31 -3.40 -17.56 0.73
CA SER A 31 -4.18 -18.76 1.10
C SER A 31 -5.68 -18.57 0.89
N THR A 32 -6.17 -17.33 1.05
CA THR A 32 -7.58 -16.97 0.84
C THR A 32 -7.85 -16.56 -0.60
N PHE A 33 -6.88 -15.93 -1.25
CA PHE A 33 -6.99 -15.47 -2.64
C PHE A 33 -5.82 -15.97 -3.52
N PRO A 34 -5.79 -17.27 -3.89
CA PRO A 34 -4.60 -17.88 -4.51
C PRO A 34 -4.20 -17.30 -5.87
N SER A 35 -5.17 -16.75 -6.60
CA SER A 35 -4.96 -16.17 -7.93
C SER A 35 -4.99 -14.64 -7.92
N ALA A 36 -5.01 -14.00 -6.74
CA ALA A 36 -4.99 -12.55 -6.66
C ALA A 36 -3.56 -12.01 -6.78
N ARG A 37 -3.40 -10.95 -7.58
CA ARG A 37 -2.17 -10.16 -7.58
C ARG A 37 -2.20 -9.21 -6.37
N ILE A 38 -1.31 -9.43 -5.41
CA ILE A 38 -1.28 -8.69 -4.14
C ILE A 38 -0.17 -7.64 -4.20
N MET A 39 -0.53 -6.38 -3.92
CA MET A 39 0.38 -5.24 -3.97
C MET A 39 0.17 -4.37 -2.73
N THR A 40 1.19 -3.57 -2.39
CA THR A 40 1.05 -2.50 -1.40
C THR A 40 1.59 -1.18 -1.93
N PHE A 41 0.95 -0.08 -1.56
CA PHE A 41 1.36 1.27 -1.91
C PHE A 41 1.84 2.02 -0.67
N GLY A 42 2.98 2.69 -0.80
CA GLY A 42 3.58 3.51 0.24
C GLY A 42 3.58 4.98 -0.13
N TYR A 43 3.22 5.82 0.83
CA TYR A 43 3.33 7.28 0.74
C TYR A 43 3.87 7.83 2.06
N ASN A 44 4.31 9.10 2.06
CA ASN A 44 4.71 9.73 3.31
C ASN A 44 3.47 10.01 4.17
N ALA A 45 3.23 9.15 5.15
CA ALA A 45 2.08 9.22 6.04
C ALA A 45 2.40 9.88 7.39
N ASN A 46 3.47 10.69 7.46
CA ASN A 46 3.80 11.43 8.66
C ASN A 46 2.71 12.47 8.95
N LEU A 47 2.07 12.30 10.10
CA LEU A 47 0.98 13.14 10.59
C LEU A 47 1.34 14.62 10.66
N PHE A 48 2.55 14.93 11.12
CA PHE A 48 2.96 16.29 11.44
C PHE A 48 3.43 17.08 10.23
N THR A 49 3.76 16.41 9.12
CA THR A 49 4.28 17.07 7.91
C THR A 49 3.29 17.00 6.77
N ASP A 50 2.89 15.79 6.37
CA ASP A 50 2.22 15.55 5.10
C ASP A 50 0.71 15.64 5.22
N CYS A 51 0.14 15.03 6.26
CA CYS A 51 -1.30 15.10 6.50
C CYS A 51 -1.77 16.51 6.87
N ALA A 52 -1.00 17.23 7.69
CA ALA A 52 -1.27 18.63 8.01
C ALA A 52 -1.14 19.56 6.78
N SER A 53 -0.35 19.17 5.77
CA SER A 53 -0.10 19.96 4.56
C SER A 53 -1.12 19.75 3.43
N GLY A 54 -2.13 18.89 3.59
CA GLY A 54 -3.18 18.69 2.58
C GLY A 54 -2.76 17.92 1.32
N ARG A 55 -1.61 17.22 1.35
CA ARG A 55 -1.03 16.46 0.20
C ARG A 55 -1.76 15.16 -0.16
N ILE A 56 -2.94 14.91 0.41
CA ILE A 56 -3.68 13.66 0.18
C ILE A 56 -4.05 13.45 -1.30
N ASN A 57 -4.35 14.54 -2.02
CA ASN A 57 -4.66 14.48 -3.45
C ASN A 57 -3.42 14.08 -4.27
N ASP A 58 -2.23 14.54 -3.90
CA ASP A 58 -0.98 14.18 -4.59
C ASP A 58 -0.69 12.69 -4.42
N PHE A 59 -0.90 12.14 -3.22
CA PHE A 59 -0.74 10.71 -2.97
C PHE A 59 -1.76 9.87 -3.75
N ALA A 60 -3.02 10.33 -3.84
CA ALA A 60 -4.05 9.67 -4.63
C ALA A 60 -3.69 9.66 -6.13
N ASN A 61 -3.24 10.79 -6.68
CA ASN A 61 -2.81 10.89 -8.07
C ASN A 61 -1.60 9.99 -8.35
N ASN A 62 -0.63 9.96 -7.45
CA ASN A 62 0.54 9.09 -7.55
C ASN A 62 0.14 7.61 -7.58
N LEU A 63 -0.74 7.18 -6.66
CA LEU A 63 -1.26 5.81 -6.64
C LEU A 63 -1.90 5.43 -7.98
N ILE A 64 -2.77 6.29 -8.52
CA ILE A 64 -3.45 6.01 -9.80
C ILE A 64 -2.43 5.89 -10.94
N ALA A 65 -1.46 6.80 -11.01
CA ALA A 65 -0.43 6.78 -12.04
C ALA A 65 0.43 5.49 -11.99
N LEU A 66 0.85 5.08 -10.79
CA LEU A 66 1.63 3.84 -10.62
C LEU A 66 0.80 2.60 -10.92
N LEU A 67 -0.47 2.56 -10.55
CA LEU A 67 -1.36 1.45 -10.89
C LEU A 67 -1.62 1.37 -12.40
N ALA A 68 -1.72 2.51 -13.10
CA ALA A 68 -1.84 2.54 -14.55
C ALA A 68 -0.60 1.97 -15.23
N ALA A 69 0.60 2.37 -14.79
CA ALA A 69 1.86 1.82 -15.28
C ALA A 69 1.95 0.30 -15.03
N LYS A 70 1.63 -0.14 -13.81
CA LYS A 70 1.65 -1.58 -13.42
C LYS A 70 0.59 -2.46 -14.07
N ARG A 71 -0.34 -1.90 -14.84
CA ARG A 71 -1.30 -2.66 -15.66
C ARG A 71 -0.80 -2.87 -17.09
N GLN A 72 0.18 -2.09 -17.53
CA GLN A 72 0.79 -2.20 -18.86
C GLN A 72 1.98 -3.18 -18.87
N ASP A 73 2.59 -3.42 -17.70
CA ASP A 73 3.54 -4.52 -17.44
C ASP A 73 2.85 -5.90 -17.43
#